data_AF-A0A3Q0J228-F1
#
_entry.id   AF-A0A3Q0J228-F1
#
_cell.length_a   1.000
_cell.length_b   1.000
_cell.length_c   1.000
_cell.angle_alpha   90.00
_cell.angle_beta   90.00
_cell.angle_gamma   90.00
#
_symmetry.space_group_name_H-M   'P 1'
#
loop_
_entity.id
_entity.type
_entity.pdbx_description
1 polymer ?
#
loop_
_entity_poly.entity_id
_entity_poly.type
_entity_poly.pdbx_seq_one_letter_code
_entity_poly.pdbx_strand_id
1 'polypeptide(L)'
;MVWVTLHLLVDAEEVVLQVKVDRTAQHYEDENARNELISSVIMNYRSMNCDYTSVINFKSMSFVESEEAAQEQTIMESSPSASTSGEQSEGFIETPNVADDSLMVSGDMWTVTNVRRLLTLRLERETQFSQPKNRNMLWKQICDIPNKENVPATPLQCSQKYRNLCTTYRNNKQKMTLR
;
A
#
# COMPACT_ATOMS: atom_id res chain seq x y z
N MET A 1 -19.45 7.56 16.78
CA MET A 1 -18.31 6.93 16.07
C MET A 1 -17.05 7.69 16.48
N VAL A 2 -15.90 7.02 16.60
CA VAL A 2 -14.66 7.67 17.08
C VAL A 2 -13.65 7.75 15.94
N TRP A 3 -13.07 8.93 15.75
CA TRP A 3 -11.91 9.13 14.88
C TRP A 3 -10.65 9.14 15.73
N VAL A 4 -9.63 8.45 15.26
CA VAL A 4 -8.29 8.48 15.85
C VAL A 4 -7.38 9.30 14.96
N THR A 5 -6.72 10.29 15.53
CA THR A 5 -5.61 11.01 14.89
C THR A 5 -4.29 10.44 15.40
N LEU A 6 -3.46 9.89 14.50
CA LEU A 6 -2.13 9.39 14.80
C LEU A 6 -1.07 10.33 14.22
N HIS A 7 -0.13 10.74 15.06
CA HIS A 7 1.07 11.46 14.65
C HIS A 7 2.24 10.47 14.55
N LEU A 8 2.79 10.31 13.35
CA LEU A 8 3.93 9.45 13.05
C LEU A 8 5.12 10.30 12.60
N LEU A 9 6.33 9.85 12.91
CA LEU A 9 7.57 10.40 12.37
C LEU A 9 8.14 9.41 11.35
N VAL A 10 8.14 9.79 10.07
CA VAL A 10 8.65 9.00 8.95
C VAL A 10 9.94 9.64 8.46
N ASP A 11 11.09 9.01 8.68
CA ASP A 11 12.42 9.56 8.32
C ASP A 11 12.62 11.04 8.77
N ALA A 12 12.13 11.37 9.96
CA ALA A 12 12.13 12.71 10.58
C ALA A 12 11.10 13.73 10.04
N GLU A 13 10.21 13.34 9.13
CA GLU A 13 9.04 14.14 8.74
C GLU A 13 7.80 13.72 9.53
N GLU A 14 7.00 14.69 9.98
CA GLU A 14 5.75 14.42 10.70
C GLU A 14 4.61 14.14 9.73
N VAL A 15 3.97 12.98 9.90
CA VAL A 15 2.82 12.53 9.13
C VAL A 15 1.64 12.37 10.07
N VAL A 16 0.52 13.01 9.75
CA VAL A 16 -0.72 12.92 10.51
C VAL A 16 -1.71 12.05 9.75
N LEU A 17 -2.23 11.01 10.39
CA LEU A 17 -3.20 10.08 9.82
C LEU A 17 -4.48 10.09 10.65
N GLN A 18 -5.63 10.16 9.98
CA GLN A 18 -6.94 10.00 10.61
C GLN A 18 -7.56 8.68 10.22
N VAL A 19 -7.98 7.90 11.22
CA VAL A 19 -8.52 6.56 11.03
C VAL A 19 -9.82 6.44 11.81
N LYS A 20 -10.85 5.96 11.12
CA LYS A 20 -12.14 5.65 11.73
C LYS A 20 -12.04 4.33 12.47
N VAL A 21 -12.49 4.30 13.72
CA VAL A 21 -12.55 3.08 14.54
C VAL A 21 -13.96 2.82 15.03
N ASP A 22 -14.33 1.53 15.07
CA ASP A 22 -15.66 1.10 15.52
C ASP A 22 -15.76 0.97 17.04
N ARG A 23 -14.62 1.00 17.74
CA ARG A 23 -14.53 0.84 19.19
C ARG A 23 -14.43 2.21 19.88
N THR A 24 -14.79 2.24 21.16
CA THR A 24 -14.70 3.45 22.01
C THR A 24 -13.24 3.78 22.32
N ALA A 25 -12.96 5.04 22.68
CA ALA A 25 -11.62 5.48 23.08
C ALA A 25 -11.04 4.65 24.24
N GLN A 26 -11.90 4.28 25.21
CA GLN A 26 -11.54 3.42 26.35
C GLN A 26 -10.94 2.07 25.95
N HIS A 27 -11.35 1.49 24.81
CA HIS A 27 -10.78 0.22 24.35
C HIS A 27 -9.27 0.31 24.09
N TYR A 28 -8.79 1.48 23.70
CA TYR A 28 -7.39 1.75 23.36
C TYR A 28 -6.60 2.34 24.54
N GLU A 29 -7.18 2.40 25.73
CA GLU A 29 -6.41 2.56 26.98
C GLU A 29 -5.56 1.31 27.26
N ASP A 30 -6.05 0.14 26.83
CA ASP A 30 -5.26 -1.10 26.82
C ASP A 30 -4.08 -0.98 25.86
N GLU A 31 -2.88 -1.28 26.37
CA GLU A 31 -1.64 -1.14 25.62
C GLU A 31 -1.59 -2.09 24.42
N ASN A 32 -2.11 -3.31 24.55
CA ASN A 32 -2.10 -4.27 23.46
C ASN A 32 -3.01 -3.82 22.31
N ALA A 33 -4.25 -3.45 22.62
CA ALA A 33 -5.20 -2.94 21.63
C ALA A 33 -4.69 -1.68 20.93
N ARG A 34 -4.05 -0.77 21.68
CA ARG A 34 -3.41 0.43 21.11
C ARG A 34 -2.26 0.07 20.16
N ASN A 35 -1.37 -0.83 20.57
CA ASN A 35 -0.22 -1.24 19.76
C ASN A 35 -0.64 -1.99 18.49
N GLU A 36 -1.71 -2.79 18.56
CA GLU A 36 -2.31 -3.44 17.38
C GLU A 36 -2.87 -2.42 16.39
N LEU A 37 -3.62 -1.42 16.88
CA LEU A 37 -4.13 -0.34 16.03
C LEU A 37 -2.99 0.42 15.37
N ILE A 38 -2.00 0.89 16.15
CA ILE A 38 -0.84 1.62 15.63
C ILE A 38 -0.12 0.78 14.56
N SER A 39 0.11 -0.51 14.83
CA SER A 39 0.75 -1.42 13.88
C SER A 39 -0.06 -1.55 12.58
N SER A 40 -1.38 -1.72 12.68
CA SER A 40 -2.28 -1.80 11.53
C SER A 40 -2.27 -0.52 10.70
N VAL A 41 -2.35 0.65 11.35
CA VAL A 41 -2.30 1.95 10.66
C VAL A 41 -0.96 2.16 9.98
N ILE A 42 0.14 1.81 10.63
CA ILE A 42 1.48 1.86 10.02
C ILE A 42 1.54 0.93 8.81
N MET A 43 1.04 -0.31 8.88
CA MET A 43 1.04 -1.21 7.72
C MET A 43 0.23 -0.65 6.56
N ASN A 44 -0.94 -0.09 6.84
CA ASN A 44 -1.77 0.52 5.82
C ASN A 44 -1.05 1.71 5.17
N TYR A 45 -0.45 2.59 5.99
CA TYR A 45 0.37 3.70 5.48
C TYR A 45 1.52 3.22 4.58
N ARG A 46 2.25 2.18 5.00
CA ARG A 46 3.33 1.60 4.20
C ARG A 46 2.82 1.02 2.89
N SER A 47 1.67 0.35 2.90
CA SER A 47 1.04 -0.20 1.71
C SER A 47 0.60 0.89 0.74
N MET A 48 -0.13 1.88 1.22
CA MET A 48 -0.62 3.01 0.42
C MET A 48 0.52 3.79 -0.24
N ASN A 49 1.64 3.96 0.48
CA ASN A 49 2.81 4.69 0.00
C ASN A 49 3.89 3.78 -0.63
N CYS A 50 3.68 2.47 -0.64
CA CYS A 50 4.68 1.49 -1.02
C CYS A 50 6.04 1.70 -0.30
N ASP A 51 6.04 2.25 0.92
CA ASP A 51 7.25 2.60 1.66
C ASP A 51 7.44 1.67 2.85
N TYR A 52 8.30 0.68 2.65
CA TYR A 52 8.58 -0.35 3.66
C TYR A 52 9.98 -0.27 4.23
N THR A 53 10.69 0.82 3.97
CA THR A 53 12.07 0.99 4.40
C THR A 53 12.25 2.11 5.39
N SER A 54 11.42 3.16 5.28
CA SER A 54 11.51 4.28 6.19
C SER A 54 11.27 3.85 7.63
N VAL A 55 12.02 4.48 8.53
CA VAL A 55 11.86 4.29 9.97
C VAL A 55 10.63 5.11 10.36
N ILE A 56 9.63 4.41 10.90
CA ILE A 56 8.39 5.04 11.33
C ILE A 56 8.32 4.91 12.85
N ASN A 57 8.33 6.05 13.54
CA ASN A 57 8.16 6.10 14.98
C ASN A 57 6.78 6.67 15.31
N PHE A 58 6.14 6.09 16.31
CA PHE A 58 4.91 6.65 16.87
C PHE A 58 5.26 7.85 17.77
N LYS A 59 4.57 8.98 17.58
CA LYS A 59 4.75 10.19 18.38
C LYS A 59 3.62 10.37 19.39
N SER A 60 2.38 10.41 18.91
CA SER A 60 1.19 10.58 19.76
C SER A 60 -0.09 10.13 19.05
N MET A 61 -1.13 9.91 19.85
CA MET A 61 -2.47 9.52 19.40
C MET A 61 -3.51 10.34 20.16
N SER A 62 -4.52 10.83 19.45
CA SER A 62 -5.67 11.54 20.04
C SER A 62 -6.97 11.04 19.44
N PHE A 63 -8.06 11.19 20.19
CA PHE A 63 -9.40 10.78 19.79
C PHE A 63 -10.26 12.02 19.54
N VAL A 64 -11.04 11.97 18.47
CA VAL A 64 -12.08 12.94 18.16
C VAL A 64 -13.38 12.18 18.11
N GLU A 65 -14.26 12.41 19.08
CA GLU A 65 -15.62 11.90 19.05
C GLU A 65 -16.44 12.83 18.14
N SER A 66 -16.97 12.30 17.04
CA SER A 66 -17.97 13.03 16.25
C SER A 66 -19.29 12.97 16.99
N GLU A 67 -19.72 14.08 17.58
CA GLU A 67 -21.12 14.37 17.88
C GLU A 67 -21.86 14.67 16.57
N GLU A 68 -22.13 13.64 15.76
CA GLU A 68 -23.15 13.75 14.71
C GLU A 68 -24.32 12.87 15.10
N ALA A 69 -25.24 13.49 15.85
CA ALA A 69 -26.60 13.04 16.03
C ALA A 69 -27.33 13.06 14.67
N ALA A 70 -28.23 12.09 14.52
CA ALA A 70 -29.06 11.84 13.35
C ALA A 70 -29.64 13.08 12.69
N GLN A 71 -29.43 13.19 11.36
CA GLN A 71 -30.47 13.59 10.43
C GLN A 71 -30.47 12.61 9.26
N GLU A 72 -31.17 11.49 9.44
CA GLU A 72 -31.91 10.89 8.34
C GLU A 72 -32.84 11.97 7.78
N GLN A 73 -32.54 12.49 6.59
CA GLN A 73 -33.57 13.05 5.73
C GLN A 73 -33.91 12.02 4.66
N THR A 74 -34.92 11.23 5.02
CA THR A 74 -35.95 10.69 4.15
C THR A 74 -36.18 11.58 2.93
N ILE A 75 -35.80 11.10 1.74
CA ILE A 75 -36.45 11.52 0.49
C ILE A 75 -37.08 10.26 -0.09
N MET A 76 -38.41 10.22 0.02
CA MET A 76 -39.27 9.19 -0.56
C MET A 76 -39.16 9.19 -2.09
N GLU A 77 -39.31 7.97 -2.63
CA GLU A 77 -39.48 7.62 -4.03
C GLU A 77 -40.33 8.59 -4.86
N SER A 78 -39.93 8.74 -6.13
CA SER A 78 -40.88 8.73 -7.23
C SER A 78 -40.21 8.12 -8.48
N SER A 79 -40.54 6.86 -8.78
CA SER A 79 -40.57 6.37 -10.17
C SER A 79 -41.96 6.65 -10.75
N PRO A 80 -42.14 6.82 -12.07
CA PRO A 80 -42.29 5.62 -12.91
C PRO A 80 -41.70 5.71 -14.34
N SER A 81 -41.16 4.55 -14.74
CA SER A 81 -41.35 3.83 -16.01
C SER A 81 -41.00 4.47 -17.37
N ALA A 82 -40.09 3.82 -18.11
CA ALA A 82 -40.32 3.35 -19.47
C ALA A 82 -39.30 2.26 -19.88
N SER A 83 -39.83 1.11 -20.29
CA SER A 83 -39.15 -0.09 -20.79
C SER A 83 -38.69 0.05 -22.25
N THR A 84 -37.61 -0.64 -22.64
CA THR A 84 -37.48 -1.47 -23.88
C THR A 84 -35.99 -1.83 -24.07
N SER A 85 -35.59 -3.11 -23.99
CA SER A 85 -35.28 -4.04 -25.12
C SER A 85 -34.37 -3.41 -26.18
N GLY A 86 -33.25 -3.97 -26.65
CA GLY A 86 -32.59 -5.27 -26.53
C GLY A 86 -31.43 -5.31 -27.56
N GLU A 87 -30.43 -6.13 -27.26
CA GLU A 87 -29.55 -6.89 -28.19
C GLU A 87 -28.43 -6.22 -29.03
N GLN A 88 -27.19 -6.61 -28.65
CA GLN A 88 -26.06 -7.17 -29.42
C GLN A 88 -25.53 -6.52 -30.71
N SER A 89 -24.25 -6.12 -30.67
CA SER A 89 -23.19 -6.44 -31.67
C SER A 89 -21.84 -6.06 -31.03
N GLU A 90 -21.01 -7.02 -30.64
CA GLU A 90 -19.86 -7.56 -31.40
C GLU A 90 -19.02 -6.50 -32.12
N GLY A 91 -17.78 -6.31 -31.65
CA GLY A 91 -16.81 -5.48 -32.38
C GLY A 91 -15.56 -5.10 -31.61
N PHE A 92 -14.58 -6.00 -31.62
CA PHE A 92 -13.14 -5.69 -31.72
C PHE A 92 -12.39 -5.22 -30.45
N ILE A 93 -11.70 -6.18 -29.82
CA ILE A 93 -10.58 -5.93 -28.92
C ILE A 93 -9.38 -5.51 -29.77
N GLU A 94 -9.10 -4.21 -29.82
CA GLU A 94 -7.78 -3.72 -30.22
C GLU A 94 -6.97 -3.53 -28.94
N THR A 95 -6.14 -4.53 -28.65
CA THR A 95 -5.09 -4.45 -27.62
C THR A 95 -4.15 -3.29 -27.93
N PRO A 96 -3.95 -2.30 -27.05
CA PRO A 96 -2.85 -1.37 -27.19
C PRO A 96 -1.57 -2.10 -26.81
N ASN A 97 -0.88 -2.50 -27.88
CA ASN A 97 0.55 -2.74 -28.00
C ASN A 97 1.37 -2.47 -26.72
N VAL A 98 1.79 -3.54 -26.06
CA VAL A 98 2.80 -3.52 -25.00
C VAL A 98 4.15 -3.29 -25.67
N ALA A 99 4.44 -2.05 -26.03
CA ALA A 99 5.73 -1.63 -26.53
C ALA A 99 5.99 -0.18 -26.09
N ASP A 100 6.38 -0.01 -24.83
CA ASP A 100 7.32 1.05 -24.46
C ASP A 100 8.56 0.37 -23.87
N ASP A 101 9.37 -0.05 -24.83
CA ASP A 101 10.74 -0.50 -24.72
C ASP A 101 11.62 0.69 -24.31
N SER A 102 11.66 1.01 -23.02
CA SER A 102 12.68 1.92 -22.49
C SER A 102 13.15 1.50 -21.11
N LEU A 103 13.76 0.30 -21.05
CA LEU A 103 14.66 -0.11 -19.96
C LEU A 103 15.58 -1.27 -20.40
N MET A 104 15.98 -1.32 -21.67
CA MET A 104 17.12 -2.14 -22.10
C MET A 104 18.40 -1.32 -21.99
N VAL A 105 18.91 -1.16 -20.77
CA VAL A 105 20.37 -1.02 -20.58
C VAL A 105 20.94 -2.43 -20.59
N SER A 106 21.58 -2.77 -21.70
CA SER A 106 22.38 -3.98 -21.87
C SER A 106 23.41 -4.06 -20.73
N GLY A 107 23.22 -5.02 -19.81
CA GLY A 107 24.11 -5.27 -18.68
C GLY A 107 23.49 -5.09 -17.28
N ASP A 108 22.25 -4.60 -17.16
CA ASP A 108 21.61 -4.48 -15.85
C ASP A 108 21.02 -5.83 -15.38
N MET A 109 21.44 -6.30 -14.19
CA MET A 109 20.91 -7.51 -13.56
C MET A 109 19.39 -7.45 -13.33
N TRP A 110 18.80 -6.26 -13.39
CA TRP A 110 17.38 -6.00 -13.21
C TRP A 110 16.56 -6.19 -14.48
N THR A 111 16.61 -7.39 -15.05
CA THR A 111 15.68 -7.80 -16.09
C THR A 111 14.24 -7.77 -15.58
N VAL A 112 13.26 -7.67 -16.49
CA VAL A 112 11.83 -7.73 -16.14
C VAL A 112 11.52 -8.97 -15.30
N THR A 113 12.13 -10.11 -15.64
CA THR A 113 12.00 -11.37 -14.88
C THR A 113 12.50 -11.23 -13.46
N ASN A 114 13.70 -10.67 -13.25
CA ASN A 114 14.29 -10.50 -11.92
C ASN A 114 13.55 -9.47 -11.07
N VAL A 115 13.06 -8.40 -11.69
CA VAL A 115 12.22 -7.39 -11.03
C VAL A 115 10.89 -7.99 -10.59
N ARG A 116 10.19 -8.73 -11.48
CA ARG A 116 8.95 -9.43 -11.11
C ARG A 116 9.20 -10.41 -9.97
N ARG A 117 10.29 -11.18 -10.04
CA ARG A 117 10.63 -12.15 -9.01
C ARG A 117 10.89 -11.48 -7.66
N LEU A 118 11.67 -10.38 -7.64
CA LEU A 118 11.89 -9.56 -6.45
C LEU A 118 10.57 -9.10 -5.84
N LEU A 119 9.66 -8.56 -6.66
CA LEU A 119 8.36 -8.07 -6.19
C LEU A 119 7.51 -9.21 -5.62
N THR A 120 7.39 -10.34 -6.32
CA THR A 120 6.65 -11.51 -5.85
C THR A 120 7.17 -11.99 -4.50
N LEU A 121 8.48 -12.23 -4.39
CA LEU A 121 9.10 -12.75 -3.17
C LEU A 121 8.97 -11.81 -1.97
N ARG A 122 9.07 -10.51 -2.22
CA ARG A 122 8.79 -9.50 -1.19
C ARG A 122 7.32 -9.63 -0.78
N LEU A 123 6.37 -9.51 -1.72
CA LEU A 123 4.94 -9.43 -1.42
C LEU A 123 4.44 -10.67 -0.64
N GLU A 124 4.91 -11.87 -0.97
CA GLU A 124 4.63 -13.10 -0.22
C GLU A 124 5.02 -13.03 1.27
N ARG A 125 6.01 -12.21 1.61
CA ARG A 125 6.58 -12.07 2.97
C ARG A 125 6.18 -10.75 3.62
N GLU A 126 5.16 -10.07 3.10
CA GLU A 126 4.75 -8.74 3.57
C GLU A 126 4.55 -8.67 5.09
N THR A 127 3.85 -9.66 5.66
CA THR A 127 3.60 -9.76 7.10
C THR A 127 4.88 -9.89 7.93
N GLN A 128 5.96 -10.41 7.35
CA GLN A 128 7.27 -10.54 8.00
C GLN A 128 8.08 -9.25 7.85
N PHE A 129 8.04 -8.59 6.68
CA PHE A 129 8.68 -7.29 6.44
C PHE A 129 8.08 -6.14 7.26
N SER A 130 6.85 -6.36 7.72
CA SER A 130 6.12 -5.59 8.71
C SER A 130 6.96 -5.37 9.99
N GLN A 131 7.73 -6.38 10.42
CA GLN A 131 8.54 -6.32 11.62
C GLN A 131 9.92 -5.69 11.34
N PRO A 132 10.26 -4.52 11.94
CA PRO A 132 11.47 -3.79 11.60
C PRO A 132 12.75 -4.56 11.91
N LYS A 133 12.75 -5.39 12.97
CA LYS A 133 13.93 -6.13 13.44
C LYS A 133 14.46 -7.16 12.43
N ASN A 134 13.60 -7.68 11.55
CA ASN A 134 13.94 -8.82 10.69
C ASN A 134 14.20 -8.44 9.22
N ARG A 135 14.06 -7.17 8.84
CA ARG A 135 14.11 -6.73 7.41
C ARG A 135 15.40 -7.12 6.69
N ASN A 136 16.56 -6.89 7.31
CA ASN A 136 17.86 -7.25 6.70
C ASN A 136 17.98 -8.76 6.48
N MET A 137 17.49 -9.56 7.44
CA MET A 137 17.46 -11.02 7.33
C MET A 137 16.50 -11.48 6.22
N LEU A 138 15.34 -10.84 6.07
CA LEU A 138 14.38 -11.17 5.04
C LEU A 138 14.91 -10.85 3.63
N TRP A 139 15.60 -9.72 3.45
CA TRP A 139 16.29 -9.44 2.18
C TRP A 139 17.37 -10.48 1.88
N LYS A 140 18.09 -10.95 2.91
CA LYS A 140 19.04 -12.04 2.76
C LYS A 140 18.36 -13.34 2.33
N GLN A 141 17.24 -13.70 2.95
CA GLN A 141 16.46 -14.88 2.55
C GLN A 141 15.96 -14.79 1.10
N ILE A 142 15.57 -13.60 0.63
CA ILE A 142 15.16 -13.41 -0.78
C ILE A 142 16.32 -13.68 -1.75
N CYS A 143 17.54 -13.25 -1.40
CA CYS A 143 18.73 -13.48 -2.21
C CYS A 143 19.22 -14.93 -2.16
N ASP A 144 19.08 -15.58 -1.00
CA ASP A 144 19.59 -16.93 -0.72
C ASP A 144 18.65 -18.06 -1.22
N ILE A 145 17.56 -17.73 -1.91
CA ILE A 145 16.70 -18.72 -2.56
C ILE A 145 17.52 -19.51 -3.61
N PRO A 146 17.31 -20.83 -3.78
CA PRO A 146 18.09 -21.64 -4.72
C PRO A 146 17.96 -21.20 -6.20
N ASN A 147 19.08 -21.34 -6.93
CA ASN A 147 19.45 -20.84 -8.27
C ASN A 147 18.38 -20.67 -9.37
N LYS A 148 17.27 -21.41 -9.40
CA LYS A 148 16.26 -21.23 -10.45
C LYS A 148 15.27 -20.10 -10.12
N GLU A 149 15.25 -19.69 -8.87
CA GLU A 149 14.22 -18.80 -8.31
C GLU A 149 14.81 -17.58 -7.61
N ASN A 150 16.14 -17.46 -7.63
CA ASN A 150 16.89 -16.42 -6.94
C ASN A 150 16.97 -15.14 -7.77
N VAL A 151 17.09 -14.01 -7.08
CA VAL A 151 17.42 -12.74 -7.70
C VAL A 151 18.96 -12.65 -7.69
N PRO A 152 19.64 -12.45 -8.83
CA PRO A 152 21.10 -12.38 -8.90
C PRO A 152 21.62 -11.02 -8.39
N ALA A 153 21.25 -10.66 -7.17
CA ALA A 153 21.56 -9.40 -6.51
C ALA A 153 21.82 -9.63 -5.02
N THR A 154 22.58 -8.72 -4.41
CA THR A 154 22.80 -8.72 -2.95
C THR A 154 21.57 -8.24 -2.20
N PRO A 155 21.44 -8.53 -0.88
CA PRO A 155 20.30 -8.09 -0.08
C PRO A 155 20.11 -6.56 -0.09
N LEU A 156 21.22 -5.82 -0.09
CA LEU A 156 21.22 -4.36 -0.18
C LEU A 156 20.70 -3.88 -1.54
N GLN A 157 21.14 -4.51 -2.64
CA GLN A 157 20.68 -4.19 -3.99
C GLN A 157 19.19 -4.51 -4.17
N CYS A 158 18.69 -5.63 -3.62
CA CYS A 158 17.27 -5.97 -3.60
C CYS A 158 16.45 -4.92 -2.87
N SER A 159 16.87 -4.53 -1.67
CA SER A 159 16.23 -3.47 -0.89
C SER A 159 16.19 -2.14 -1.66
N GLN A 160 17.33 -1.72 -2.22
CA GLN A 160 17.43 -0.47 -2.97
C GLN A 160 16.58 -0.49 -4.24
N LYS A 161 16.62 -1.58 -5.01
CA LYS A 161 15.78 -1.71 -6.21
C LYS A 161 14.31 -1.66 -5.87
N TYR A 162 13.89 -2.37 -4.82
CA TYR A 162 12.50 -2.34 -4.38
C TYR A 162 12.06 -0.92 -4.01
N ARG A 163 12.84 -0.19 -3.21
CA ARG A 163 12.58 1.22 -2.87
C ARG A 163 12.43 2.09 -4.11
N ASN A 164 13.33 1.94 -5.08
CA ASN A 164 13.29 2.69 -6.33
C ASN A 164 12.01 2.38 -7.12
N LEU A 165 11.62 1.10 -7.23
CA LEU A 165 10.37 0.70 -7.88
C LEU A 165 9.15 1.34 -7.20
N CYS A 166 9.11 1.34 -5.88
CA CYS A 166 8.03 1.96 -5.11
C CYS A 166 7.95 3.48 -5.30
N THR A 167 9.10 4.16 -5.29
CA THR A 167 9.17 5.61 -5.54
C THR A 167 8.74 5.95 -6.97
N THR A 168 9.23 5.21 -7.96
CA THR A 168 8.81 5.40 -9.37
C THR A 168 7.31 5.16 -9.54
N TYR A 169 6.77 4.11 -8.90
CA TYR A 169 5.33 3.83 -8.93
C TYR A 169 4.52 4.98 -8.31
N ARG A 170 4.89 5.47 -7.12
CA ARG A 170 4.24 6.62 -6.48
C ARG A 170 4.23 7.85 -7.39
N ASN A 171 5.39 8.20 -7.96
CA ASN A 171 5.52 9.35 -8.84
C ASN A 171 4.63 9.21 -10.08
N ASN A 172 4.57 8.02 -10.68
CA ASN A 172 3.72 7.76 -11.83
C ASN A 172 2.23 7.78 -11.46
N LYS A 173 1.85 7.23 -10.31
CA LYS A 173 0.47 7.28 -9.79
C LYS A 173 0.00 8.72 -9.59
N GLN A 174 0.81 9.56 -8.94
CA GLN A 174 0.49 10.98 -8.74
C GLN A 174 0.31 11.71 -10.08
N LYS A 175 1.19 11.45 -11.06
CA LYS A 175 1.08 12.03 -12.40
C LYS A 175 -0.21 11.60 -13.13
N MET A 176 -0.68 10.37 -12.91
CA MET A 176 -1.95 9.90 -13.48
C MET A 176 -3.17 10.52 -12.79
N THR A 177 -3.12 10.76 -11.48
CA THR A 177 -4.22 11.38 -10.74
C THR A 177 -4.39 12.88 -11.03
N LEU A 178 -3.35 13.54 -11.54
CA LEU A 178 -3.36 14.96 -11.89
C LEU A 178 -3.73 15.24 -13.36
N ARG A 179 -4.08 14.21 -14.14
CA ARG A 179 -4.57 14.32 -15.52
C ARG A 179 -6.06 14.06 -15.58
#